data_AF-A0A941XA12-F1
#
_entry.id   AF-A0A941XA12-F1
#
_cell.length_a   1.000
_cell.length_b   1.000
_cell.length_c   1.000
_cell.angle_alpha   90.00
_cell.angle_beta   90.00
_cell.angle_gamma   90.00
#
_symmetry.space_group_name_H-M   'P 1'
#
loop_
_entity.id
_entity.type
_entity.pdbx_description
1 polymer ?
#
loop_
_entity_poly.entity_id
_entity_poly.type
_entity_poly.pdbx_seq_one_letter_code
_entity_poly.pdbx_strand_id
1 'polypeptide(L)'
;MKPHLFSYFIRLLLFIYCCTILGACGSDEHSPIPSPETALSSLNGHSINFYYEYEGKLYRAMSINVSETGVLKALCYDAKEMLGGDTYSYTKHNENTAYLELLIHYISASEREWEPEHRYQMDLIFASANQGYAEGKDYYTTLYNGLITKVFSRLKWYFMIDSSDLPDKAAIDRFLNQGGSNEGATEYSNALKAKVTSINNYYPRPSIVVGVTKNSTTGLPPSIGFCIGTSPHPTVNNAIICREEASTLLQDNFVTYLGAYTTDPILSNGTTYYIRPYHREGDKTIYYEETVAETMGNNYNLMLIPSLSKIYTISYNIKPKGSYTLQIVYRIHKGNQQDDFYTQTLQTINGGSGNLT
;
A
#
# COMPACT_ATOMS: atom_id res chain seq x y z
N MET A 1 0.49 -43.91 -1.73
CA MET A 1 -0.12 -44.14 -3.05
C MET A 1 -1.60 -43.81 -2.95
N LYS A 2 -2.06 -42.92 -3.84
CA LYS A 2 -3.44 -42.46 -4.09
C LYS A 2 -4.15 -41.64 -2.99
N PRO A 3 -5.08 -40.73 -3.35
CA PRO A 3 -5.14 -39.93 -4.57
C PRO A 3 -5.53 -38.45 -4.31
N HIS A 4 -5.35 -37.65 -5.35
CA HIS A 4 -6.11 -36.42 -5.60
C HIS A 4 -7.62 -36.65 -5.35
N LEU A 5 -8.28 -35.64 -4.82
CA LEU A 5 -9.58 -35.24 -5.35
C LEU A 5 -9.55 -33.75 -5.69
N PHE A 6 -9.36 -33.50 -6.99
CA PHE A 6 -10.01 -32.38 -7.65
C PHE A 6 -11.52 -32.52 -7.41
N SER A 7 -12.16 -31.42 -7.00
CA SER A 7 -13.53 -31.18 -7.42
C SER A 7 -13.61 -29.83 -8.10
N TYR A 8 -14.07 -29.90 -9.34
CA TYR A 8 -14.43 -28.81 -10.20
C TYR A 8 -15.53 -27.95 -9.56
N PHE A 9 -15.48 -26.64 -9.78
CA PHE A 9 -16.69 -25.89 -10.09
C PHE A 9 -16.43 -24.97 -11.30
N ILE A 10 -16.97 -25.42 -12.43
CA ILE A 10 -17.36 -24.56 -13.54
C ILE A 10 -18.55 -23.73 -13.05
N ARG A 11 -18.54 -22.43 -13.35
CA ARG A 11 -19.66 -21.54 -13.73
C ARG A 11 -19.29 -20.12 -13.30
N LEU A 12 -19.61 -19.06 -14.02
CA LEU A 12 -20.21 -18.82 -15.32
C LEU A 12 -20.06 -17.29 -15.41
N LEU A 13 -19.51 -16.77 -16.50
CA LEU A 13 -19.47 -15.34 -16.73
C LEU A 13 -20.91 -14.85 -16.93
N LEU A 14 -21.40 -14.03 -16.00
CA LEU A 14 -22.67 -13.33 -16.13
C LEU A 14 -22.36 -11.85 -16.36
N PHE A 15 -22.67 -11.37 -17.56
CA PHE A 15 -22.81 -9.94 -17.85
C PHE A 15 -24.30 -9.62 -17.81
N ILE A 16 -24.70 -8.64 -16.99
CA ILE A 16 -25.94 -7.90 -17.17
C ILE A 16 -25.63 -6.42 -17.03
N TYR A 17 -25.94 -5.68 -18.09
CA TYR A 17 -25.99 -4.23 -18.14
C TYR A 17 -27.45 -3.86 -18.37
N CYS A 18 -28.01 -2.97 -17.54
CA CYS A 18 -29.13 -2.12 -17.95
C CYS A 18 -29.33 -0.98 -16.94
N CYS A 19 -29.30 0.24 -17.46
CA CYS A 19 -29.60 1.48 -16.77
C CYS A 19 -31.10 1.60 -16.47
N THR A 20 -31.45 2.21 -15.34
CA THR A 20 -32.65 3.05 -15.22
C THR A 20 -32.36 4.24 -14.31
N ILE A 21 -32.51 5.43 -14.88
CA ILE A 21 -32.70 6.71 -14.20
C ILE A 21 -34.13 6.70 -13.64
N LEU A 22 -34.35 7.22 -12.44
CA LEU A 22 -35.55 7.99 -12.06
C LEU A 22 -35.20 8.84 -10.83
N GLY A 23 -35.42 10.15 -10.96
CA GLY A 23 -35.20 11.11 -9.88
C GLY A 23 -36.37 11.18 -8.90
N ALA A 24 -36.12 11.85 -7.78
CA ALA A 24 -37.14 12.52 -6.98
C ALA A 24 -36.52 13.79 -6.38
N CYS A 25 -37.35 14.81 -6.24
CA CYS A 25 -37.06 16.21 -5.96
C CYS A 25 -37.52 16.58 -4.55
N GLY A 26 -36.89 17.60 -3.95
CA GLY A 26 -37.31 18.31 -2.72
C GLY A 26 -36.75 17.71 -1.42
N SER A 27 -36.29 18.47 -0.42
CA SER A 27 -36.55 19.86 -0.04
C SER A 27 -35.40 20.41 0.82
N ASP A 28 -35.16 21.72 0.74
CA ASP A 28 -34.33 22.47 1.70
C ASP A 28 -34.94 22.39 3.10
N GLU A 29 -34.23 21.75 4.03
CA GLU A 29 -34.38 22.02 5.46
C GLU A 29 -32.99 22.14 6.09
N HIS A 30 -32.69 23.35 6.57
CA HIS A 30 -31.57 23.63 7.47
C HIS A 30 -31.67 22.70 8.69
N SER A 31 -30.72 21.78 8.80
CA SER A 31 -30.45 21.00 10.00
C SER A 31 -29.00 21.25 10.45
N PRO A 32 -28.74 21.19 11.77
CA PRO A 32 -27.71 21.98 12.44
C PRO A 32 -26.29 21.55 12.04
N ILE A 33 -25.38 22.53 12.06
CA ILE A 33 -23.93 22.36 11.93
C ILE A 33 -23.49 21.19 12.83
N PRO A 34 -22.88 20.12 12.30
CA PRO A 34 -22.42 19.01 13.14
C PRO A 34 -21.38 19.51 14.15
N SER A 35 -21.57 19.09 15.40
CA SER A 35 -20.58 19.14 16.49
C SER A 35 -19.21 18.63 16.01
N PRO A 36 -18.08 19.21 16.46
CA PRO A 36 -16.79 19.02 15.82
C PRO A 36 -16.34 17.54 15.85
N GLU A 37 -15.81 17.10 14.72
CA GLU A 37 -15.27 15.77 14.44
C GLU A 37 -13.96 15.56 15.20
N THR A 38 -14.03 15.42 16.53
CA THR A 38 -12.82 15.50 17.35
C THR A 38 -12.24 14.14 17.69
N ALA A 39 -10.99 13.94 17.31
CA ALA A 39 -10.08 12.96 17.89
C ALA A 39 -10.09 13.08 19.42
N LEU A 40 -10.11 11.93 20.09
CA LEU A 40 -10.06 11.86 21.55
C LEU A 40 -8.76 12.49 22.07
N SER A 41 -8.81 13.11 23.25
CA SER A 41 -7.59 13.60 23.93
C SER A 41 -6.80 12.46 24.58
N SER A 42 -7.45 11.33 24.86
CA SER A 42 -6.86 10.11 25.44
C SER A 42 -7.72 8.90 25.05
N LEU A 43 -7.12 7.71 25.01
CA LEU A 43 -7.86 6.45 24.85
C LEU A 43 -8.30 5.82 26.17
N ASN A 44 -7.86 6.33 27.32
CA ASN A 44 -8.27 5.79 28.62
C ASN A 44 -9.80 5.82 28.77
N GLY A 45 -10.38 4.67 29.12
CA GLY A 45 -11.83 4.50 29.26
C GLY A 45 -12.55 4.17 27.95
N HIS A 46 -11.84 4.14 26.83
CA HIS A 46 -12.42 3.92 25.50
C HIS A 46 -12.05 2.56 24.92
N SER A 47 -12.90 2.10 24.01
CA SER A 47 -12.69 0.93 23.17
C SER A 47 -12.64 1.33 21.71
N ILE A 48 -11.78 0.67 20.92
CA ILE A 48 -11.71 0.84 19.48
C ILE A 48 -11.82 -0.51 18.80
N ASN A 49 -12.73 -0.63 17.85
CA ASN A 49 -12.86 -1.78 16.96
C ASN A 49 -12.32 -1.40 15.59
N PHE A 50 -11.30 -2.11 15.11
CA PHE A 50 -10.73 -1.95 13.78
C PHE A 50 -11.29 -2.99 12.82
N TYR A 51 -11.49 -2.58 11.57
CA TYR A 51 -12.10 -3.37 10.52
C TYR A 51 -11.31 -3.24 9.23
N TYR A 52 -10.98 -4.36 8.57
CA TYR A 52 -10.42 -4.36 7.22
C TYR A 52 -11.53 -4.61 6.19
N GLU A 53 -11.32 -4.12 4.98
CA GLU A 53 -12.22 -4.37 3.86
C GLU A 53 -11.73 -5.57 3.03
N TYR A 54 -12.65 -6.50 2.75
CA TYR A 54 -12.43 -7.59 1.82
C TYR A 54 -13.70 -7.80 1.00
N GLU A 55 -13.57 -7.79 -0.33
CA GLU A 55 -14.70 -7.94 -1.26
C GLU A 55 -15.89 -6.98 -0.98
N GLY A 56 -15.59 -5.73 -0.61
CA GLY A 56 -16.60 -4.70 -0.33
C GLY A 56 -17.33 -4.86 1.01
N LYS A 57 -16.88 -5.78 1.86
CA LYS A 57 -17.42 -6.01 3.21
C LYS A 57 -16.37 -5.73 4.27
N LEU A 58 -16.83 -5.25 5.42
CA LEU A 58 -15.99 -4.98 6.57
C LEU A 58 -15.92 -6.21 7.48
N TYR A 59 -14.69 -6.63 7.79
CA TYR A 59 -14.39 -7.72 8.69
C TYR A 59 -13.57 -7.17 9.85
N ARG A 60 -13.87 -7.62 11.07
CA ARG A 60 -13.17 -7.15 12.27
C ARG A 60 -11.72 -7.64 12.23
N ALA A 61 -10.78 -6.70 12.27
CA ALA A 61 -9.35 -6.96 12.34
C ALA A 61 -8.92 -7.16 13.80
N MET A 62 -9.32 -6.23 14.66
CA MET A 62 -8.88 -6.15 16.05
C MET A 62 -9.91 -5.39 16.87
N SER A 63 -10.03 -5.73 18.15
CA SER A 63 -10.68 -4.88 19.15
C SER A 63 -9.66 -4.51 20.21
N ILE A 64 -9.63 -3.26 20.66
CA ILE A 64 -8.86 -2.83 21.82
C ILE A 64 -9.79 -2.15 22.82
N ASN A 65 -9.52 -2.35 24.10
CA ASN A 65 -10.18 -1.70 25.21
C ASN A 65 -9.11 -1.19 26.16
N VAL A 66 -9.11 0.11 26.44
CA VAL A 66 -8.19 0.72 27.39
C VAL A 66 -9.01 1.11 28.62
N SER A 67 -8.67 0.54 29.77
CA SER A 67 -9.30 0.92 31.04
C SER A 67 -9.06 2.39 31.38
N GLU A 68 -9.85 2.95 32.30
CA GLU A 68 -9.67 4.33 32.78
C GLU A 68 -8.24 4.61 33.32
N THR A 69 -7.58 3.58 33.83
CA THR A 69 -6.21 3.64 34.37
C THR A 69 -5.12 3.38 33.33
N GLY A 70 -5.48 3.21 32.04
CA GLY A 70 -4.52 3.03 30.95
C GLY A 70 -4.04 1.60 30.71
N VAL A 71 -4.67 0.60 31.34
CA VAL A 71 -4.38 -0.81 31.04
C VAL A 71 -5.05 -1.20 29.73
N LEU A 72 -4.25 -1.60 28.73
CA LEU A 72 -4.71 -2.11 27.43
C LEU A 72 -5.18 -3.58 27.56
N LYS A 73 -6.28 -3.87 26.89
CA LYS A 73 -6.71 -5.23 26.51
C LYS A 73 -6.97 -5.22 25.02
N ALA A 74 -6.27 -6.04 24.26
CA ALA A 74 -6.60 -6.27 22.86
C ALA A 74 -7.42 -7.56 22.70
N LEU A 75 -8.00 -7.76 21.52
CA LEU A 75 -8.55 -9.02 21.04
C LEU A 75 -8.24 -9.07 19.54
N CYS A 76 -7.27 -9.90 19.17
CA CYS A 76 -6.89 -10.14 17.78
C CYS A 76 -7.61 -11.39 17.28
N TYR A 77 -8.29 -11.33 16.13
CA TYR A 77 -9.15 -12.43 15.67
C TYR A 77 -8.37 -13.65 15.13
N ASP A 78 -7.08 -13.51 14.84
CA ASP A 78 -6.19 -14.60 14.40
C ASP A 78 -5.40 -15.27 15.56
N ALA A 79 -5.69 -14.90 16.82
CA ALA A 79 -4.99 -15.41 17.99
C ALA A 79 -5.74 -16.58 18.67
N LYS A 80 -4.99 -17.56 19.18
CA LYS A 80 -5.51 -18.68 19.99
C LYS A 80 -5.66 -18.29 21.46
N GLU A 81 -4.70 -17.53 21.97
CA GLU A 81 -4.62 -17.07 23.35
C GLU A 81 -3.74 -15.83 23.40
N MET A 82 -4.06 -14.87 24.27
CA MET A 82 -3.23 -13.68 24.50
C MET A 82 -2.35 -13.89 25.73
N LEU A 83 -1.07 -13.56 25.63
CA LEU A 83 -0.07 -13.90 26.64
C LEU A 83 0.31 -12.76 27.60
N GLY A 84 0.00 -11.51 27.24
CA GLY A 84 0.35 -10.33 28.04
C GLY A 84 1.71 -9.73 27.67
N GLY A 85 1.92 -8.46 28.06
CA GLY A 85 3.03 -7.61 27.60
C GLY A 85 2.58 -6.38 26.80
N ASP A 86 1.27 -6.23 26.59
CA ASP A 86 0.74 -5.24 25.65
C ASP A 86 0.89 -3.81 26.18
N THR A 87 1.42 -2.94 25.32
CA THR A 87 1.54 -1.51 25.61
C THR A 87 0.91 -0.72 24.50
N TYR A 88 0.44 0.48 24.83
CA TYR A 88 0.00 1.43 23.82
C TYR A 88 0.57 2.81 24.11
N SER A 89 0.69 3.61 23.04
CA SER A 89 0.82 5.05 23.16
C SER A 89 -0.17 5.70 22.21
N TYR A 90 -0.79 6.78 22.67
CA TYR A 90 -1.73 7.56 21.89
C TYR A 90 -1.38 9.03 21.99
N THR A 91 -1.25 9.69 20.84
CA THR A 91 -0.93 11.11 20.77
C THR A 91 -1.92 11.81 19.84
N LYS A 92 -2.79 12.66 20.39
CA LYS A 92 -3.62 13.55 19.58
C LYS A 92 -2.70 14.58 18.89
N HIS A 93 -2.83 14.72 17.57
CA HIS A 93 -2.06 15.68 16.80
C HIS A 93 -2.82 16.99 16.58
N ASN A 94 -4.08 16.89 16.17
CA ASN A 94 -4.96 18.05 15.92
C ASN A 94 -6.42 17.66 16.17
N GLU A 95 -7.36 18.46 15.69
CA GLU A 95 -8.80 18.24 15.91
C GLU A 95 -9.26 16.86 15.46
N ASN A 96 -8.86 16.38 14.28
CA ASN A 96 -9.37 15.15 13.66
C ASN A 96 -8.33 14.04 13.48
N THR A 97 -7.10 14.22 13.95
CA THR A 97 -6.04 13.20 13.82
C THR A 97 -5.33 12.88 15.12
N ALA A 98 -4.93 11.62 15.23
CA ALA A 98 -4.09 11.11 16.32
C ALA A 98 -3.19 9.99 15.82
N TYR A 99 -2.10 9.74 16.52
CA TYR A 99 -1.24 8.58 16.31
C TYR A 99 -1.45 7.55 17.41
N LEU A 100 -1.52 6.28 17.03
CA LEU A 100 -1.66 5.13 17.91
C LEU A 100 -0.53 4.13 17.61
N GLU A 101 0.26 3.81 18.63
CA GLU A 101 1.19 2.69 18.60
C GLU A 101 0.71 1.61 19.57
N LEU A 102 0.66 0.36 19.11
CA LEU A 102 0.33 -0.81 19.91
C LEU A 102 1.48 -1.81 19.80
N LEU A 103 1.86 -2.39 20.93
CA LEU A 103 2.69 -3.59 20.98
C LEU A 103 1.80 -4.69 21.57
N ILE A 104 1.64 -5.80 20.86
CA ILE A 104 0.78 -6.91 21.26
C ILE A 104 1.56 -8.23 21.19
N HIS A 105 1.48 -9.03 22.24
CA HIS A 105 2.06 -10.38 22.31
C HIS A 105 0.96 -11.44 22.40
N TYR A 106 0.95 -12.42 21.49
CA TYR A 106 -0.07 -13.47 21.47
C TYR A 106 0.49 -14.84 21.07
N ILE A 107 -0.30 -15.91 21.27
CA ILE A 107 -0.06 -17.24 20.70
C ILE A 107 -0.88 -17.36 19.42
N SER A 108 -0.21 -17.62 18.30
CA SER A 108 -0.87 -17.85 17.03
C SER A 108 -1.80 -19.06 17.09
N ALA A 109 -2.95 -18.96 16.41
CA ALA A 109 -3.85 -20.10 16.25
C ALA A 109 -3.23 -21.30 15.50
N SER A 110 -2.11 -21.14 14.81
CA SER A 110 -1.50 -22.20 14.01
C SER A 110 -0.36 -22.95 14.69
N GLU A 111 0.28 -22.43 15.74
CA GLU A 111 1.56 -22.97 16.25
C GLU A 111 1.65 -22.94 17.78
N ARG A 112 2.22 -23.99 18.38
CA ARG A 112 2.18 -24.25 19.85
C ARG A 112 3.42 -23.79 20.62
N GLU A 113 4.45 -23.28 19.95
CA GLU A 113 5.79 -23.09 20.56
C GLU A 113 6.35 -21.68 20.39
N TRP A 114 5.57 -20.73 19.87
CA TRP A 114 6.11 -19.44 19.49
C TRP A 114 5.13 -18.28 19.74
N GLU A 115 5.67 -17.17 20.26
CA GLU A 115 4.95 -15.97 20.69
C GLU A 115 5.17 -14.86 19.65
N PRO A 116 4.24 -14.66 18.70
CA PRO A 116 4.23 -13.48 17.86
C PRO A 116 4.13 -12.18 18.63
N GLU A 117 5.13 -11.33 18.40
CA GLU A 117 5.09 -9.92 18.72
C GLU A 117 4.58 -9.17 17.47
N HIS A 118 3.55 -8.37 17.64
CA HIS A 118 3.10 -7.41 16.64
C HIS A 118 3.25 -6.00 17.17
N ARG A 119 3.83 -5.13 16.34
CA ARG A 119 3.91 -3.70 16.60
C ARG A 119 3.13 -2.95 15.52
N TYR A 120 1.99 -2.40 15.93
CA TYR A 120 1.15 -1.56 15.10
C TYR A 120 1.53 -0.10 15.30
N GLN A 121 1.72 0.62 14.21
CA GLN A 121 1.94 2.08 14.20
C GLN A 121 0.94 2.67 13.23
N MET A 122 -0.04 3.41 13.73
CA MET A 122 -1.22 3.83 12.97
C MET A 122 -1.52 5.31 13.15
N ASP A 123 -1.74 6.01 12.04
CA ASP A 123 -2.36 7.32 11.99
C ASP A 123 -3.88 7.14 11.94
N LEU A 124 -4.58 7.68 12.92
CA LEU A 124 -6.03 7.66 13.06
C LEU A 124 -6.60 8.98 12.54
N ILE A 125 -7.50 8.89 11.57
CA ILE A 125 -8.20 10.00 10.94
C ILE A 125 -9.68 9.89 11.28
N PHE A 126 -10.19 10.79 12.10
CA PHE A 126 -11.55 10.79 12.61
C PHE A 126 -12.48 11.46 11.61
N ALA A 127 -13.43 10.69 11.07
CA ALA A 127 -14.52 11.23 10.24
C ALA A 127 -15.70 11.73 11.09
N SER A 128 -15.74 11.32 12.36
CA SER A 128 -16.61 11.87 13.39
C SER A 128 -16.08 11.45 14.77
N ALA A 129 -16.74 11.86 15.84
CA ALA A 129 -16.28 11.59 17.21
C ALA A 129 -16.10 10.09 17.52
N ASN A 130 -16.81 9.19 16.84
CA ASN A 130 -16.83 7.77 17.15
C ASN A 130 -16.38 6.85 16.00
N GLN A 131 -15.93 7.39 14.87
CA GLN A 131 -15.50 6.56 13.74
C GLN A 131 -14.52 7.26 12.83
N GLY A 132 -13.78 6.46 12.08
CA GLY A 132 -12.81 6.99 11.15
C GLY A 132 -12.03 5.90 10.44
N TYR A 133 -10.86 6.31 9.96
CA TYR A 133 -9.99 5.49 9.15
C TYR A 133 -8.57 5.51 9.72
N ALA A 134 -7.94 4.34 9.74
CA ALA A 134 -6.61 4.12 10.26
C ALA A 134 -5.70 3.66 9.12
N GLU A 135 -4.62 4.40 8.89
CA GLU A 135 -3.53 3.97 8.03
C GLU A 135 -2.32 3.64 8.88
N GLY A 136 -1.69 2.49 8.64
CA GLY A 136 -0.59 2.11 9.50
C GLY A 136 0.29 1.00 8.97
N LYS A 137 1.17 0.58 9.88
CA LYS A 137 2.18 -0.44 9.67
C LYS A 137 2.06 -1.46 10.79
N ASP A 138 2.14 -2.73 10.43
CA ASP A 138 2.29 -3.85 11.36
C ASP A 138 3.66 -4.48 11.14
N TYR A 139 4.49 -4.44 12.18
CA TYR A 139 5.76 -5.15 12.23
C TYR A 139 5.59 -6.36 13.11
N TYR A 140 5.71 -7.53 12.52
CA TYR A 140 5.51 -8.76 13.26
C TYR A 140 6.56 -9.80 12.97
N THR A 141 6.73 -10.72 13.90
CA THR A 141 7.54 -11.91 13.68
C THR A 141 6.65 -13.05 13.21
N THR A 142 7.18 -14.03 12.49
CA THR A 142 6.46 -15.26 12.14
C THR A 142 7.44 -16.40 11.89
N LEU A 143 6.99 -17.65 11.95
CA LEU A 143 7.80 -18.79 11.53
C LEU A 143 7.60 -19.06 10.03
N TYR A 144 8.68 -18.97 9.26
CA TYR A 144 8.71 -19.39 7.86
C TYR A 144 9.70 -20.53 7.70
N ASN A 145 9.23 -21.71 7.34
CA ASN A 145 10.02 -22.95 7.28
C ASN A 145 10.81 -23.24 8.58
N GLY A 146 10.23 -22.94 9.75
CA GLY A 146 10.85 -23.17 11.06
C GLY A 146 11.87 -22.11 11.51
N LEU A 147 12.01 -20.99 10.78
CA LEU A 147 12.88 -19.87 11.15
C LEU A 147 12.04 -18.64 11.52
N ILE A 148 12.39 -18.00 12.65
CA ILE A 148 11.79 -16.74 13.07
C ILE A 148 12.18 -15.66 12.05
N THR A 149 11.16 -15.11 11.41
CA THR A 149 11.27 -14.12 10.34
C THR A 149 10.55 -12.85 10.76
N LYS A 150 11.15 -11.68 10.52
CA LYS A 150 10.47 -10.39 10.68
C LYS A 150 9.73 -10.03 9.40
N VAL A 151 8.45 -9.75 9.52
CA VAL A 151 7.51 -9.42 8.47
C VAL A 151 6.97 -8.02 8.71
N PHE A 152 6.60 -7.40 7.60
CA PHE A 152 6.05 -6.06 7.55
C PHE A 152 4.76 -6.11 6.73
N SER A 153 3.69 -5.55 7.28
CA SER A 153 2.42 -5.34 6.59
C SER A 153 1.99 -3.88 6.70
N ARG A 154 1.20 -3.44 5.73
CA ARG A 154 0.50 -2.16 5.79
C ARG A 154 -0.96 -2.38 6.07
N LEU A 155 -1.52 -1.46 6.83
CA LEU A 155 -2.86 -1.54 7.35
C LEU A 155 -3.67 -0.40 6.77
N LYS A 156 -4.86 -0.74 6.28
CA LYS A 156 -5.90 0.19 5.85
C LYS A 156 -7.18 -0.28 6.48
N TRP A 157 -7.51 0.31 7.62
CA TRP A 157 -8.62 -0.14 8.45
C TRP A 157 -9.61 1.00 8.68
N TYR A 158 -10.87 0.65 8.86
CA TYR A 158 -11.88 1.53 9.40
C TYR A 158 -11.98 1.28 10.90
N PHE A 159 -12.35 2.27 11.68
CA PHE A 159 -12.51 2.09 13.12
C PHE A 159 -13.82 2.66 13.65
N MET A 160 -14.31 2.04 14.73
CA MET A 160 -15.41 2.51 15.58
C MET A 160 -14.93 2.61 17.02
N ILE A 161 -15.30 3.68 17.70
CA ILE A 161 -15.02 3.93 19.11
C ILE A 161 -16.29 3.71 19.91
N ASP A 162 -16.19 2.96 21.01
CA ASP A 162 -17.26 2.69 21.97
C ASP A 162 -18.57 2.19 21.35
N SER A 163 -18.45 1.53 20.20
CA SER A 163 -19.56 0.90 19.51
C SER A 163 -19.17 -0.45 18.95
N SER A 164 -20.10 -1.38 19.04
CA SER A 164 -20.02 -2.69 18.39
C SER A 164 -20.50 -2.66 16.94
N ASP A 165 -21.10 -1.56 16.49
CA ASP A 165 -21.60 -1.42 15.14
C ASP A 165 -20.46 -1.42 14.11
N LEU A 166 -20.83 -1.64 12.85
CA LEU A 166 -19.90 -1.43 11.74
C LEU A 166 -19.75 0.06 11.46
N PRO A 167 -18.54 0.53 11.11
CA PRO A 167 -18.36 1.90 10.68
C PRO A 167 -19.15 2.18 9.41
N ASP A 168 -19.69 3.39 9.30
CA ASP A 168 -20.30 3.89 8.08
C ASP A 168 -19.19 4.22 7.09
N LYS A 169 -18.78 3.18 6.36
CA LYS A 169 -17.77 3.26 5.32
C LYS A 169 -18.07 4.38 4.33
N ALA A 170 -19.32 4.57 3.91
CA ALA A 170 -19.67 5.57 2.92
C ALA A 170 -19.56 6.99 3.48
N ALA A 171 -19.86 7.22 4.76
CA ALA A 171 -19.60 8.49 5.43
C ALA A 171 -18.10 8.74 5.61
N ILE A 172 -17.34 7.74 6.04
CA ILE A 172 -15.88 7.86 6.22
C ILE A 172 -15.20 8.12 4.87
N ASP A 173 -15.55 7.37 3.83
CA ASP A 173 -15.03 7.58 2.49
C ASP A 173 -15.40 8.98 1.99
N ARG A 174 -16.64 9.44 2.21
CA ARG A 174 -17.02 10.82 1.87
C ARG A 174 -16.20 11.83 2.65
N PHE A 175 -15.96 11.65 3.94
CA PHE A 175 -15.14 12.54 4.76
C PHE A 175 -13.69 12.60 4.26
N LEU A 176 -13.07 11.44 4.01
CA LEU A 176 -11.72 11.35 3.45
C LEU A 176 -11.63 12.00 2.06
N ASN A 177 -12.74 11.96 1.30
CA ASN A 177 -12.86 12.64 0.02
C ASN A 177 -13.28 14.13 0.14
N GLN A 178 -13.86 14.56 1.28
CA GLN A 178 -14.28 15.93 1.60
C GLN A 178 -13.15 16.75 2.23
N GLY A 179 -12.14 16.11 2.82
CA GLY A 179 -10.84 16.72 3.16
C GLY A 179 -10.06 17.26 1.94
N GLY A 180 -10.64 17.15 0.74
CA GLY A 180 -10.22 17.77 -0.50
C GLY A 180 -10.96 19.08 -0.82
N SER A 181 -11.16 19.97 0.16
CA SER A 181 -11.45 21.39 -0.11
C SER A 181 -10.37 22.30 0.48
N ASN A 182 -9.11 22.01 0.19
CA ASN A 182 -8.21 23.09 -0.15
C ASN A 182 -8.43 23.38 -1.63
N GLU A 183 -9.32 24.32 -1.94
CA GLU A 183 -9.22 25.12 -3.16
C GLU A 183 -7.94 26.00 -3.08
N GLY A 184 -6.78 25.36 -2.97
CA GLY A 184 -5.55 25.91 -3.49
C GLY A 184 -5.46 25.34 -4.89
N ALA A 185 -5.79 26.16 -5.91
CA ALA A 185 -5.73 25.79 -7.33
C ALA A 185 -4.67 24.71 -7.60
N THR A 186 -5.11 23.47 -7.81
CA THR A 186 -4.20 22.38 -8.20
C THR A 186 -3.77 22.67 -9.62
N GLU A 187 -2.62 23.31 -9.75
CA GLU A 187 -2.04 23.58 -11.05
C GLU A 187 -1.45 22.27 -11.59
N TYR A 188 -1.91 21.93 -12.80
CA TYR A 188 -1.40 20.82 -13.57
C TYR A 188 -0.41 21.36 -14.60
N SER A 189 0.81 20.84 -14.59
CA SER A 189 1.85 21.20 -15.55
C SER A 189 2.32 19.98 -16.32
N ASN A 190 2.47 20.12 -17.64
CA ASN A 190 3.06 19.10 -18.50
C ASN A 190 4.59 19.21 -18.61
N ALA A 191 5.23 20.12 -17.85
CA ALA A 191 6.66 20.39 -17.93
C ALA A 191 7.55 19.20 -17.52
N LEU A 192 7.02 18.30 -16.68
CA LEU A 192 7.70 17.11 -16.21
C LEU A 192 6.78 15.90 -16.31
N LYS A 193 7.39 14.72 -16.42
CA LYS A 193 6.71 13.42 -16.35
C LYS A 193 7.60 12.41 -15.63
N ALA A 194 7.02 11.48 -14.88
CA ALA A 194 7.80 10.35 -14.37
C ALA A 194 8.31 9.46 -15.52
N LYS A 195 9.53 8.96 -15.42
CA LYS A 195 10.12 8.03 -16.41
C LYS A 195 10.32 6.68 -15.77
N VAL A 196 9.49 5.71 -16.11
CA VAL A 196 9.69 4.31 -15.68
C VAL A 196 10.84 3.73 -16.48
N THR A 197 11.94 3.38 -15.80
CA THR A 197 13.16 2.87 -16.45
C THR A 197 13.25 1.36 -16.38
N SER A 198 12.77 0.73 -15.29
CA SER A 198 12.62 -0.72 -15.21
C SER A 198 11.52 -1.12 -14.23
N ILE A 199 10.98 -2.33 -14.45
CA ILE A 199 10.12 -3.03 -13.49
C ILE A 199 10.89 -4.26 -13.05
N ASN A 200 11.14 -4.37 -11.76
CA ASN A 200 11.94 -5.45 -11.19
C ASN A 200 11.04 -6.34 -10.32
N ASN A 201 11.38 -7.62 -10.24
CA ASN A 201 10.80 -8.53 -9.28
C ASN A 201 11.94 -9.20 -8.53
N TYR A 202 12.25 -8.67 -7.35
CA TYR A 202 13.17 -9.31 -6.45
C TYR A 202 12.39 -10.27 -5.57
N TYR A 203 12.18 -11.49 -6.06
CA TYR A 203 11.23 -12.44 -5.48
C TYR A 203 11.29 -12.47 -3.94
N PRO A 204 10.17 -12.26 -3.23
CA PRO A 204 8.80 -12.05 -3.74
C PRO A 204 8.36 -10.58 -3.88
N ARG A 205 9.28 -9.62 -3.88
CA ARG A 205 9.02 -8.17 -3.77
C ARG A 205 9.20 -7.44 -5.10
N PRO A 206 8.13 -6.92 -5.73
CA PRO A 206 8.26 -6.09 -6.92
C PRO A 206 8.77 -4.68 -6.57
N SER A 207 9.45 -4.06 -7.54
CA SER A 207 9.80 -2.64 -7.50
C SER A 207 9.69 -2.00 -8.89
N ILE A 208 9.50 -0.69 -8.88
CA ILE A 208 9.49 0.14 -10.08
C ILE A 208 10.65 1.13 -9.95
N VAL A 209 11.50 1.20 -10.96
CA VAL A 209 12.58 2.18 -11.01
C VAL A 209 12.08 3.37 -11.82
N VAL A 210 12.16 4.56 -11.21
CA VAL A 210 11.66 5.80 -11.79
C VAL A 210 12.76 6.86 -11.83
N GLY A 211 12.80 7.61 -12.92
CA GLY A 211 13.46 8.91 -13.03
C GLY A 211 12.44 9.96 -13.46
N VAL A 212 12.93 11.04 -14.06
CA VAL A 212 12.08 12.11 -14.60
C VAL A 212 12.39 12.36 -16.08
N THR A 213 11.36 12.67 -16.86
CA THR A 213 11.46 13.28 -18.18
C THR A 213 11.15 14.76 -18.05
N LYS A 214 12.02 15.62 -18.59
CA LYS A 214 11.78 17.05 -18.72
C LYS A 214 11.19 17.32 -20.10
N ASN A 215 9.93 17.74 -20.15
CA ASN A 215 9.25 18.14 -21.37
C ASN A 215 9.41 19.65 -21.65
N SER A 216 9.87 20.41 -20.66
CA SER A 216 10.20 21.84 -20.77
C SER A 216 11.63 22.12 -20.29
N THR A 217 12.26 23.15 -20.84
CA THR A 217 13.56 23.68 -20.40
C THR A 217 13.43 24.92 -19.51
N THR A 218 12.22 25.49 -19.39
CA THR A 218 11.92 26.66 -18.57
C THR A 218 10.75 26.37 -17.63
N GLY A 219 10.68 27.10 -16.50
CA GLY A 219 9.63 26.90 -15.50
C GLY A 219 9.72 25.55 -14.76
N LEU A 220 10.92 24.96 -14.68
CA LEU A 220 11.14 23.76 -13.88
C LEU A 220 11.28 24.14 -12.41
N PRO A 221 10.70 23.36 -11.48
CA PRO A 221 10.84 23.60 -10.05
C PRO A 221 12.29 23.31 -9.59
N PRO A 222 12.73 23.86 -8.44
CA PRO A 222 14.05 23.59 -7.87
C PRO A 222 14.22 22.16 -7.35
N SER A 223 13.11 21.49 -7.02
CA SER A 223 13.04 20.11 -6.54
C SER A 223 11.71 19.48 -6.93
N ILE A 224 11.66 18.15 -6.96
CA ILE A 224 10.41 17.40 -7.12
C ILE A 224 10.40 16.23 -6.16
N GLY A 225 9.20 15.77 -5.81
CA GLY A 225 8.93 14.48 -5.21
C GLY A 225 8.16 13.57 -6.16
N PHE A 226 7.87 12.33 -5.74
CA PHE A 226 7.00 11.41 -6.48
C PHE A 226 5.89 10.89 -5.57
N CYS A 227 4.65 10.96 -6.04
CA CYS A 227 3.53 10.29 -5.40
C CYS A 227 3.08 9.11 -6.27
N ILE A 228 2.85 7.94 -5.65
CA ILE A 228 2.39 6.73 -6.33
C ILE A 228 1.06 6.28 -5.74
N GLY A 229 0.10 5.89 -6.58
CA GLY A 229 -1.20 5.37 -6.16
C GLY A 229 -1.64 4.18 -6.99
N THR A 230 -2.63 3.45 -6.50
CA THR A 230 -3.34 2.39 -7.26
C THR A 230 -4.52 2.93 -8.05
N SER A 231 -4.82 4.23 -7.92
CA SER A 231 -5.87 4.94 -8.65
C SER A 231 -5.26 6.08 -9.47
N PRO A 232 -5.88 6.43 -10.61
CA PRO A 232 -5.48 7.61 -11.39
C PRO A 232 -5.47 8.87 -10.54
N HIS A 233 -4.59 9.80 -10.89
CA HIS A 233 -4.42 11.07 -10.21
C HIS A 233 -4.03 10.98 -8.73
N PRO A 234 -2.94 10.28 -8.39
CA PRO A 234 -2.43 10.31 -7.04
C PRO A 234 -1.98 11.73 -6.69
N THR A 235 -2.24 12.07 -5.44
CA THR A 235 -1.86 13.29 -4.75
C THR A 235 -1.00 12.92 -3.55
N VAL A 236 -0.32 13.89 -2.96
CA VAL A 236 0.47 13.63 -1.75
C VAL A 236 -0.37 13.11 -0.57
N ASN A 237 -1.69 13.33 -0.60
CA ASN A 237 -2.63 12.94 0.47
C ASN A 237 -3.25 11.55 0.28
N ASN A 238 -3.33 11.04 -0.96
CA ASN A 238 -3.99 9.76 -1.25
C ASN A 238 -3.02 8.69 -1.83
N ALA A 239 -1.76 9.05 -2.03
CA ALA A 239 -0.74 8.16 -2.56
C ALA A 239 -0.29 7.13 -1.51
N ILE A 240 0.00 5.92 -1.98
CA ILE A 240 0.55 4.85 -1.14
C ILE A 240 2.05 5.04 -0.88
N ILE A 241 2.79 5.75 -1.74
CA ILE A 241 4.18 6.18 -1.54
C ILE A 241 4.24 7.65 -1.89
N CYS A 242 4.75 8.46 -0.97
CA CYS A 242 5.20 9.81 -1.23
C CYS A 242 6.69 9.87 -0.97
N ARG A 243 7.47 10.07 -2.03
CA ARG A 243 8.89 10.35 -1.92
C ARG A 243 9.07 11.86 -1.85
N GLU A 244 9.73 12.31 -0.78
CA GLU A 244 9.95 13.73 -0.53
C GLU A 244 10.77 14.42 -1.62
N GLU A 245 10.60 15.74 -1.67
CA GLU A 245 11.24 16.57 -2.67
C GLU A 245 12.75 16.62 -2.50
N ALA A 246 13.48 16.37 -3.58
CA ALA A 246 14.92 16.58 -3.61
C ALA A 246 15.37 17.04 -5.00
N SER A 247 16.31 17.98 -5.03
CA SER A 247 16.88 18.51 -6.28
C SER A 247 17.64 17.45 -7.08
N THR A 248 18.15 16.41 -6.41
CA THR A 248 18.81 15.27 -7.06
C THR A 248 17.86 14.47 -7.95
N LEU A 249 16.55 14.46 -7.64
CA LEU A 249 15.52 13.77 -8.43
C LEU A 249 15.30 14.39 -9.81
N LEU A 250 15.74 15.63 -10.02
CA LEU A 250 15.66 16.35 -11.29
C LEU A 250 16.87 16.15 -12.21
N GLN A 251 17.90 15.41 -11.79
CA GLN A 251 19.08 15.17 -12.63
C GLN A 251 18.78 14.15 -13.73
N ASP A 252 19.26 14.38 -14.96
CA ASP A 252 18.84 13.63 -16.16
C ASP A 252 19.11 12.10 -16.11
N ASN A 253 20.05 11.67 -15.27
CA ASN A 253 20.42 10.26 -15.09
C ASN A 253 20.09 9.72 -13.70
N PHE A 254 19.46 10.52 -12.84
CA PHE A 254 19.07 10.04 -11.53
C PHE A 254 17.89 9.07 -11.67
N VAL A 255 17.99 7.96 -10.97
CA VAL A 255 16.88 7.01 -10.83
C VAL A 255 16.73 6.64 -9.37
N THR A 256 15.50 6.36 -8.99
CA THR A 256 15.20 5.79 -7.69
C THR A 256 14.28 4.60 -7.80
N TYR A 257 14.43 3.71 -6.83
CA TYR A 257 13.53 2.59 -6.61
C TYR A 257 12.30 3.08 -5.85
N LEU A 258 11.13 2.61 -6.30
CA LEU A 258 9.86 2.63 -5.56
C LEU A 258 9.51 1.16 -5.29
N GLY A 259 9.39 0.78 -4.03
CA GLY A 259 9.24 -0.63 -3.63
C GLY A 259 10.58 -1.29 -3.28
N ALA A 260 10.69 -2.62 -3.45
CA ALA A 260 11.83 -3.44 -3.04
C ALA A 260 13.20 -2.71 -3.09
N TYR A 261 14.01 -2.88 -2.03
CA TYR A 261 15.29 -2.19 -1.75
C TYR A 261 15.20 -0.78 -1.16
N THR A 262 14.01 -0.27 -0.87
CA THR A 262 13.84 0.97 -0.10
C THR A 262 13.11 0.73 1.22
N THR A 263 13.03 1.77 2.05
CA THR A 263 12.15 1.84 3.22
C THR A 263 10.69 2.06 2.84
N ASP A 264 10.40 2.20 1.54
CA ASP A 264 9.04 2.37 1.03
C ASP A 264 8.27 1.05 1.15
N PRO A 265 6.93 1.10 1.21
CA PRO A 265 6.09 -0.09 1.05
C PRO A 265 6.51 -1.04 -0.04
N ILE A 266 6.30 -2.31 0.26
CA ILE A 266 6.32 -3.37 -0.72
C ILE A 266 5.15 -3.16 -1.68
N LEU A 267 5.46 -2.95 -2.97
CA LEU A 267 4.47 -2.94 -4.02
C LEU A 267 3.87 -4.36 -4.16
N SER A 268 2.62 -4.45 -4.61
CA SER A 268 1.94 -5.72 -4.85
C SER A 268 2.24 -6.21 -6.26
N ASN A 269 2.31 -7.53 -6.45
CA ASN A 269 2.46 -8.14 -7.78
C ASN A 269 1.19 -7.93 -8.63
N GLY A 270 1.36 -7.86 -9.95
CA GLY A 270 0.28 -7.69 -10.92
C GLY A 270 -0.54 -6.40 -10.76
N THR A 271 -0.02 -5.41 -10.07
CA THR A 271 -0.78 -4.20 -9.71
C THR A 271 -0.37 -3.05 -10.62
N THR A 272 -1.37 -2.33 -11.15
CA THR A 272 -1.14 -1.09 -11.89
C THR A 272 -0.98 0.07 -10.91
N TYR A 273 0.06 0.85 -11.12
CA TYR A 273 0.41 2.02 -10.35
C TYR A 273 0.46 3.26 -11.24
N TYR A 274 -0.03 4.36 -10.68
CA TYR A 274 0.01 5.69 -11.25
C TYR A 274 1.08 6.45 -10.49
N ILE A 275 2.08 6.98 -11.20
CA ILE A 275 3.25 7.66 -10.65
C ILE A 275 3.21 9.09 -11.13
N ARG A 276 3.26 10.04 -10.20
CA ARG A 276 3.15 11.45 -10.51
C ARG A 276 4.22 12.28 -9.79
N PRO A 277 5.05 13.04 -10.52
CA PRO A 277 5.91 14.02 -9.89
C PRO A 277 5.08 15.15 -9.28
N TYR A 278 5.56 15.73 -8.19
CA TYR A 278 4.94 16.91 -7.58
C TYR A 278 6.00 17.90 -7.09
N HIS A 279 5.59 19.15 -6.92
CA HIS A 279 6.38 20.19 -6.26
C HIS A 279 5.50 20.99 -5.29
N ARG A 280 6.01 21.34 -4.10
CA ARG A 280 5.32 22.24 -3.17
C ARG A 280 5.88 23.66 -3.31
N GLU A 281 4.99 24.61 -3.57
CA GLU A 281 5.30 26.04 -3.63
C GLU A 281 4.40 26.78 -2.62
N GLY A 282 4.96 27.07 -1.45
CA GLY A 282 4.17 27.57 -0.30
C GLY A 282 3.11 26.55 0.12
N ASP A 283 1.85 27.00 0.19
CA ASP A 283 0.71 26.16 0.57
C ASP A 283 0.12 25.36 -0.62
N LYS A 284 0.66 25.56 -1.83
CA LYS A 284 0.15 24.89 -3.04
C LYS A 284 1.03 23.70 -3.41
N THR A 285 0.39 22.65 -3.91
CA THR A 285 1.09 21.52 -4.54
C THR A 285 0.79 21.52 -6.04
N ILE A 286 1.86 21.62 -6.84
CA ILE A 286 1.83 21.53 -8.29
C ILE A 286 2.07 20.08 -8.67
N TYR A 287 1.19 19.56 -9.53
CA TYR A 287 1.23 18.18 -9.99
C TYR A 287 1.64 18.11 -11.46
N TYR A 288 2.53 17.18 -11.77
CA TYR A 288 3.05 17.00 -13.12
C TYR A 288 2.41 15.81 -13.85
N GLU A 289 2.84 15.56 -15.09
CA GLU A 289 2.24 14.51 -15.92
C GLU A 289 2.43 13.12 -15.28
N GLU A 290 1.32 12.39 -15.21
CA GLU A 290 1.26 11.04 -14.67
C GLU A 290 1.85 10.00 -15.62
N THR A 291 2.43 8.96 -15.05
CA THR A 291 2.88 7.77 -15.76
C THR A 291 2.30 6.51 -15.13
N VAL A 292 1.87 5.59 -15.97
CA VAL A 292 1.31 4.31 -15.55
C VAL A 292 2.36 3.22 -15.67
N ALA A 293 2.48 2.39 -14.65
CA ALA A 293 3.37 1.22 -14.62
C ALA A 293 2.66 0.04 -13.96
N GLU A 294 2.86 -1.17 -14.46
CA GLU A 294 2.33 -2.38 -13.85
C GLU A 294 3.48 -3.24 -13.32
N THR A 295 3.39 -3.70 -12.08
CA THR A 295 4.35 -4.67 -11.52
C THR A 295 4.14 -6.06 -12.12
N MET A 296 5.17 -6.92 -12.03
CA MET A 296 5.07 -8.29 -12.56
C MET A 296 3.95 -9.09 -11.89
N GLY A 297 3.19 -9.88 -12.67
CA GLY A 297 2.18 -10.82 -12.17
C GLY A 297 0.90 -10.92 -13.00
N ASN A 298 0.53 -9.90 -13.78
CA ASN A 298 -0.70 -9.89 -14.58
C ASN A 298 -0.43 -9.92 -16.09
N ASN A 299 0.07 -8.80 -16.62
CA ASN A 299 0.42 -8.64 -18.03
C ASN A 299 1.89 -8.94 -18.30
N TYR A 300 2.72 -8.92 -17.26
CA TYR A 300 4.15 -9.22 -17.30
C TYR A 300 4.46 -10.38 -16.36
N ASN A 301 4.69 -11.58 -16.90
CA ASN A 301 5.07 -12.74 -16.12
C ASN A 301 6.49 -13.18 -16.48
N LEU A 302 7.33 -13.34 -15.48
CA LEU A 302 8.72 -13.80 -15.59
C LEU A 302 8.97 -14.80 -14.46
N MET A 303 9.41 -16.00 -14.81
CA MET A 303 9.72 -17.07 -13.87
C MET A 303 11.11 -17.62 -14.15
N LEU A 304 11.94 -17.65 -13.12
CA LEU A 304 13.25 -18.30 -13.16
C LEU A 304 13.09 -19.74 -12.65
N ILE A 305 13.28 -20.71 -13.53
CA ILE A 305 13.16 -22.14 -13.21
C ILE A 305 14.59 -22.69 -13.02
N PRO A 306 15.01 -23.04 -11.79
CA PRO A 306 16.27 -23.72 -11.58
C PRO A 306 16.17 -25.17 -12.07
N SER A 307 17.15 -25.61 -12.85
CA SER A 307 17.34 -27.04 -13.13
C SER A 307 18.39 -27.64 -12.17
N LEU A 308 18.44 -28.97 -12.10
CA LEU A 308 19.38 -29.72 -11.24
C LEU A 308 20.88 -29.43 -11.51
N SER A 309 21.20 -28.69 -12.57
CA SER A 309 22.56 -28.53 -13.08
C SER A 309 22.91 -27.09 -13.48
N LYS A 310 22.88 -26.12 -12.55
CA LYS A 310 23.33 -24.71 -12.73
C LYS A 310 22.81 -23.97 -13.98
N ILE A 311 21.83 -24.53 -14.67
CA ILE A 311 21.18 -23.98 -15.85
C ILE A 311 19.86 -23.41 -15.36
N TYR A 312 19.59 -22.16 -15.72
CA TYR A 312 18.39 -21.45 -15.35
C TYR A 312 17.56 -21.19 -16.59
N THR A 313 16.33 -21.69 -16.61
CA THR A 313 15.41 -21.33 -17.68
C THR A 313 14.58 -20.13 -17.24
N ILE A 314 14.58 -19.07 -18.03
CA ILE A 314 13.67 -17.94 -17.87
C ILE A 314 12.46 -18.21 -18.75
N SER A 315 11.32 -18.45 -18.10
CA SER A 315 10.02 -18.49 -18.75
C SER A 315 9.38 -17.11 -18.68
N TYR A 316 8.91 -16.59 -19.81
CA TYR A 316 8.24 -15.30 -19.88
C TYR A 316 6.88 -15.41 -20.56
N ASN A 317 5.94 -14.56 -20.13
CA ASN A 317 4.67 -14.31 -20.81
C ASN A 317 4.30 -12.83 -20.65
N ILE A 318 4.48 -12.07 -21.73
CA ILE A 318 4.20 -10.64 -21.82
C ILE A 318 3.02 -10.42 -22.75
N LYS A 319 1.87 -10.04 -22.19
CA LYS A 319 0.62 -9.86 -22.95
C LYS A 319 0.61 -8.60 -23.83
N PRO A 320 1.11 -7.43 -23.36
CA PRO A 320 1.05 -6.22 -24.16
C PRO A 320 2.03 -6.29 -25.32
N LYS A 321 1.65 -5.71 -26.46
CA LYS A 321 2.54 -5.53 -27.59
C LYS A 321 3.52 -4.40 -27.27
N GLY A 322 4.80 -4.64 -27.51
CA GLY A 322 5.85 -3.66 -27.25
C GLY A 322 7.22 -4.30 -27.41
N SER A 323 8.29 -3.51 -27.41
CA SER A 323 9.66 -4.00 -27.42
C SER A 323 10.17 -4.12 -25.98
N TYR A 324 10.59 -5.32 -25.57
CA TYR A 324 11.03 -5.62 -24.21
C TYR A 324 12.41 -6.26 -24.24
N THR A 325 13.34 -5.71 -23.47
CA THR A 325 14.67 -6.30 -23.28
C THR A 325 14.68 -7.13 -22.00
N LEU A 326 14.87 -8.44 -22.15
CA LEU A 326 15.03 -9.36 -21.03
C LEU A 326 16.48 -9.33 -20.55
N GLN A 327 16.65 -9.13 -19.24
CA GLN A 327 17.95 -9.10 -18.58
C GLN A 327 17.91 -9.97 -17.32
N ILE A 328 19.06 -10.55 -16.98
CA ILE A 328 19.28 -11.23 -15.70
C ILE A 328 20.40 -10.51 -14.94
N VAL A 329 20.20 -10.32 -13.65
CA VAL A 329 21.19 -9.70 -12.77
C VAL A 329 21.69 -10.77 -11.81
N TYR A 330 23.00 -11.01 -11.85
CA TYR A 330 23.70 -11.90 -10.96
C TYR A 330 24.29 -11.10 -9.81
N ARG A 331 24.00 -11.50 -8.58
CA ARG A 331 24.72 -11.03 -7.40
C ARG A 331 25.86 -12.01 -7.13
N ILE A 332 27.10 -11.54 -7.25
CA ILE A 332 28.29 -12.33 -7.01
C ILE A 332 28.79 -12.00 -5.60
N HIS A 333 28.55 -12.93 -4.68
CA HIS A 333 29.02 -12.79 -3.30
C HIS A 333 30.52 -13.07 -3.21
N LYS A 334 31.31 -12.05 -2.87
CA LYS A 334 32.77 -12.13 -2.71
C LYS A 334 33.19 -12.26 -1.23
N GLY A 335 32.43 -13.03 -0.45
CA GLY A 335 32.71 -13.25 0.98
C GLY A 335 32.67 -11.94 1.78
N ASN A 336 33.80 -11.54 2.36
CA ASN A 336 33.88 -10.36 3.25
C ASN A 336 33.88 -9.00 2.51
N GLN A 337 33.71 -9.00 1.18
CA GLN A 337 33.64 -7.78 0.37
C GLN A 337 32.20 -7.44 -0.01
N GLN A 338 31.97 -6.18 -0.39
CA GLN A 338 30.70 -5.74 -0.98
C GLN A 338 30.38 -6.60 -2.21
N ASP A 339 29.11 -6.96 -2.38
CA ASP A 339 28.69 -7.77 -3.51
C ASP A 339 28.85 -7.02 -4.83
N ASP A 340 29.30 -7.75 -5.85
CA ASP A 340 29.26 -7.25 -7.22
C ASP A 340 27.95 -7.67 -7.89
N PHE A 341 27.41 -6.78 -8.70
CA PHE A 341 26.24 -7.04 -9.52
C PHE A 341 26.64 -7.05 -10.98
N TYR A 342 26.37 -8.17 -11.66
CA TYR A 342 26.60 -8.32 -13.09
C TYR A 342 25.26 -8.41 -13.82
N THR A 343 25.02 -7.52 -14.78
CA THR A 343 23.80 -7.54 -15.60
C THR A 343 24.13 -8.12 -16.97
N GLN A 344 23.41 -9.16 -17.35
CA GLN A 344 23.49 -9.75 -18.69
C GLN A 344 22.18 -9.50 -19.45
N THR A 345 22.29 -8.89 -20.63
CA THR A 345 21.18 -8.81 -21.59
C THR A 345 21.06 -10.14 -22.32
N LEU A 346 19.85 -10.69 -22.35
CA LEU A 346 19.57 -12.00 -22.93
C LEU A 346 19.00 -11.85 -24.35
N GLN A 347 17.88 -11.16 -24.48
CA GLN A 347 17.19 -10.99 -25.76
C GLN A 347 16.24 -9.78 -25.72
N THR A 348 16.00 -9.17 -26.87
CA THR A 348 14.87 -8.25 -27.08
C THR A 348 13.72 -8.98 -27.78
N ILE A 349 12.51 -8.90 -27.22
CA ILE A 349 11.29 -9.57 -27.70
C ILE A 349 10.17 -8.56 -27.93
N ASN A 350 9.18 -8.91 -28.75
CA ASN A 350 8.05 -8.03 -29.08
C ASN A 350 6.77 -8.33 -28.26
N GLY A 351 6.93 -8.92 -27.07
CA GLY A 351 5.86 -9.54 -26.28
C GLY A 351 5.69 -11.03 -26.58
N GLY A 352 4.58 -11.62 -26.12
CA GLY A 352 4.29 -13.05 -26.26
C GLY A 352 4.91 -13.90 -25.14
N SER A 353 4.93 -15.22 -25.35
CA SER A 353 5.43 -16.18 -24.37
C SER A 353 6.58 -17.03 -24.93
N GLY A 354 7.54 -17.37 -24.10
CA GLY A 354 8.67 -18.20 -24.50
C GLY A 354 9.56 -18.60 -23.33
N ASN A 355 10.59 -19.38 -23.64
CA ASN A 355 11.60 -19.84 -22.68
C ASN A 355 13.00 -19.54 -23.23
N LEU A 356 13.89 -19.10 -22.36
CA LEU A 356 15.33 -18.90 -22.61
C LEU A 356 16.11 -19.73 -21.60
N THR A 357 17.12 -20.48 -22.04
CA THR A 357 17.91 -21.38 -21.18
C THR A 357 19.37 -20.95 -21.13
#